data_AF-A0A4Y8WNF4-F1
#
_entry.id   AF-A0A4Y8WNF4-F1
#
_cell.length_a   1.000
_cell.length_b   1.000
_cell.length_c   1.000
_cell.angle_alpha   90.00
_cell.angle_beta   90.00
_cell.angle_gamma   90.00
#
_symmetry.space_group_name_H-M   'P 1'
#
loop_
_entity.id
_entity.type
_entity.pdbx_description
1 polymer ?
#
loop_
_entity_poly.entity_id
_entity_poly.type
_entity_poly.pdbx_seq_one_letter_code
_entity_poly.pdbx_strand_id
1 'polypeptide(L)'
;MLKLLEQCIKGFLNQFGTNSTTLLDRLSNTTKHYIQTILKVYEQQSGKLYRGTKIAHRIVNIHQPHIRPIVRGKVGNPTEFGPKVNVSIVRSYAFIDQISYEAFNEGQKLEEQIQLYRSRFGFLPHKVLADRIYLNKNNCQY
;
A
#
# COMPACT_ATOMS: atom_id res chain seq x y z
N MET A 1 24.39 -6.55 -8.04
CA MET A 1 23.59 -5.82 -7.03
C MET A 1 23.35 -6.65 -5.78
N LEU A 2 22.70 -7.83 -5.85
CA LEU A 2 22.41 -8.64 -4.64
C LEU A 2 23.65 -9.08 -3.85
N LYS A 3 24.72 -9.52 -4.53
CA LYS A 3 25.97 -9.93 -3.86
C LYS A 3 26.60 -8.81 -3.02
N LEU A 4 26.53 -7.56 -3.50
CA LEU A 4 27.04 -6.40 -2.77
C LEU A 4 26.15 -6.10 -1.55
N LEU A 5 24.83 -6.16 -1.72
CA LEU A 5 23.89 -5.99 -0.60
C LEU A 5 24.09 -7.08 0.46
N GLU A 6 24.28 -8.32 0.04
CA GLU A 6 24.60 -9.45 0.91
C GLU A 6 25.91 -9.23 1.69
N GLN A 7 26.97 -8.77 1.01
CA GLN A 7 28.24 -8.42 1.66
C GLN A 7 28.07 -7.30 2.69
N CYS A 8 27.31 -6.25 2.37
CA CYS A 8 27.00 -5.18 3.30
C CYS A 8 26.22 -5.68 4.52
N ILE A 9 25.20 -6.53 4.31
CA ILE A 9 24.42 -7.13 5.40
C ILE A 9 25.31 -8.02 6.28
N LYS A 10 26.17 -8.85 5.68
CA LYS A 10 27.12 -9.70 6.41
C LYS A 10 28.12 -8.86 7.20
N GLY A 11 28.67 -7.80 6.60
CA GLY A 11 29.58 -6.87 7.28
C GLY A 11 28.91 -6.18 8.48
N PHE A 12 27.68 -5.70 8.29
CA PHE A 12 26.86 -5.16 9.36
C PHE A 12 26.65 -6.19 10.47
N LEU A 13 26.15 -7.39 10.15
CA LEU A 13 25.91 -8.44 11.14
C LEU A 13 27.18 -8.88 11.86
N ASN A 14 28.35 -8.87 11.22
CA ASN A 14 29.62 -9.21 11.87
C ASN A 14 30.09 -8.12 12.85
N GLN A 15 29.83 -6.84 12.56
CA GLN A 15 30.13 -5.73 13.47
C GLN A 15 29.19 -5.69 14.68
N PHE A 16 27.92 -6.03 14.49
CA PHE A 16 26.89 -5.96 15.55
C PHE A 16 26.64 -7.30 16.25
N GLY A 17 26.95 -8.43 15.61
CA GLY A 17 26.69 -9.80 16.10
C GLY A 17 27.67 -10.29 17.15
N THR A 18 28.81 -9.60 17.32
CA THR A 18 29.77 -9.87 18.40
C THR A 18 29.53 -9.00 19.64
N ASN A 19 28.85 -7.85 19.49
CA ASN A 19 28.68 -6.85 20.55
C ASN A 19 27.23 -6.39 20.66
N SER A 20 26.39 -7.23 21.29
CA SER A 20 25.20 -6.87 22.08
C SER A 20 24.07 -6.06 21.40
N THR A 21 22.83 -6.54 21.56
CA THR A 21 21.57 -5.84 21.20
C THR A 21 21.50 -4.38 21.67
N THR A 22 22.27 -4.02 22.70
CA THR A 22 22.40 -2.66 23.23
C THR A 22 22.83 -1.60 22.20
N LEU A 23 23.63 -1.96 21.19
CA LEU A 23 23.98 -1.02 20.11
C LEU A 23 22.82 -0.77 19.16
N LEU A 24 22.04 -1.81 18.85
CA LEU A 24 20.84 -1.66 18.06
C LEU A 24 19.84 -0.77 18.80
N ASP A 25 19.72 -0.92 20.12
CA ASP A 25 18.84 -0.10 20.94
C ASP A 25 19.15 1.40 20.88
N ARG A 26 20.43 1.76 20.72
CA ARG A 26 20.89 3.16 20.57
C ARG A 26 20.57 3.79 19.22
N LEU A 27 20.22 3.00 18.22
CA LEU A 27 19.85 3.54 16.90
C LEU A 27 18.51 4.28 16.98
N SER A 28 18.38 5.33 16.17
CA SER A 28 17.10 6.00 15.99
C SER A 28 16.03 5.03 15.46
N ASN A 29 14.77 5.27 15.80
CA ASN A 29 13.66 4.47 15.29
C ASN A 29 13.62 4.47 13.75
N THR A 30 13.97 5.59 13.13
CA THR A 30 14.08 5.71 11.67
C THR A 30 15.14 4.77 11.12
N THR A 31 16.35 4.78 11.69
CA THR A 31 17.45 3.89 11.26
C THR A 31 17.06 2.42 11.44
N LYS A 32 16.46 2.06 12.58
CA LYS A 32 15.93 0.71 12.84
C LYS A 32 14.93 0.30 11.75
N HIS A 33 14.01 1.19 11.40
CA HIS A 33 13.00 0.95 10.36
C HIS A 33 13.63 0.73 8.97
N TYR A 34 14.62 1.54 8.60
CA TYR A 34 15.35 1.35 7.34
C TYR A 34 16.10 0.02 7.30
N ILE A 35 16.80 -0.34 8.37
CA ILE A 35 17.52 -1.62 8.45
C ILE A 35 16.53 -2.79 8.28
N GLN A 36 15.42 -2.77 9.02
CA GLN A 36 14.37 -3.78 8.89
C GLN A 36 13.83 -3.85 7.45
N THR A 37 13.57 -2.70 6.82
CA THR A 37 13.08 -2.60 5.45
C THR A 37 14.09 -3.18 4.45
N ILE A 38 15.38 -2.84 4.57
CA ILE A 38 16.45 -3.32 3.70
C ILE A 38 16.62 -4.84 3.82
N LEU A 39 16.61 -5.38 5.05
CA LEU A 39 16.65 -6.82 5.27
C LEU A 39 15.46 -7.54 4.61
N LYS A 40 14.26 -6.96 4.70
CA LYS A 40 13.04 -7.48 4.06
C LYS A 40 13.11 -7.43 2.54
N VAL A 41 13.68 -6.35 1.98
CA VAL A 41 13.95 -6.25 0.53
C VAL A 41 14.94 -7.34 0.11
N TYR A 42 16.02 -7.52 0.87
CA TYR A 42 16.99 -8.58 0.59
C TYR A 42 16.33 -9.97 0.62
N GLU A 43 15.46 -10.26 1.60
CA GLU A 43 14.69 -11.51 1.65
C GLU A 43 13.78 -11.68 0.42
N GLN A 44 13.02 -10.65 0.06
CA GLN A 44 12.12 -10.66 -1.11
C GLN A 44 12.90 -10.91 -2.41
N GLN A 45 14.09 -10.34 -2.54
CA GLN A 45 14.93 -10.47 -3.73
C GLN A 45 15.68 -11.81 -3.75
N SER A 46 16.44 -12.15 -2.71
CA SER A 46 17.34 -13.32 -2.66
C SER A 46 16.66 -14.67 -2.86
N GLY A 47 15.42 -14.83 -2.39
CA GLY A 47 14.72 -16.11 -2.44
C GLY A 47 13.60 -16.22 -3.49
N LYS A 48 12.85 -15.15 -3.74
CA LYS A 48 11.52 -15.23 -4.38
C LYS A 48 11.44 -14.58 -5.76
N LEU A 49 12.05 -13.40 -5.96
CA LEU A 49 11.90 -12.67 -7.23
C LEU A 49 12.67 -13.34 -8.38
N TYR A 50 13.91 -13.75 -8.14
CA TYR A 50 14.75 -14.40 -9.17
C TYR A 50 14.26 -15.82 -9.53
N ARG A 51 13.36 -16.39 -8.74
CA ARG A 51 12.69 -17.68 -9.01
C ARG A 51 11.32 -17.52 -9.68
N GLY A 52 10.95 -16.29 -10.09
CA GLY A 52 9.67 -16.00 -10.73
C GLY A 52 8.45 -16.11 -9.79
N THR A 53 8.66 -16.20 -8.48
CA THR A 53 7.56 -16.36 -7.51
C THR A 53 6.87 -15.02 -7.27
N LYS A 54 5.52 -15.02 -7.19
CA LYS A 54 4.76 -13.83 -6.79
C LYS A 54 5.04 -13.52 -5.31
N ILE A 55 5.30 -12.26 -5.02
CA ILE A 55 5.61 -11.77 -3.67
C ILE A 55 4.48 -10.86 -3.23
N ALA A 56 3.77 -11.26 -2.17
CA ALA A 56 2.80 -10.40 -1.50
C ALA A 56 3.53 -9.23 -0.80
N HIS A 57 2.91 -8.05 -0.81
CA HIS A 57 3.44 -6.82 -0.20
C HIS A 57 4.89 -6.52 -0.62
N ARG A 58 5.16 -6.60 -1.93
CA ARG A 58 6.47 -6.26 -2.49
C ARG A 58 6.86 -4.83 -2.13
N ILE A 59 8.06 -4.66 -1.59
CA ILE A 59 8.64 -3.35 -1.30
C ILE A 59 9.34 -2.87 -2.57
N VAL A 60 8.90 -1.71 -3.07
CA VAL A 60 9.47 -1.05 -4.25
C VAL A 60 10.13 0.29 -3.93
N ASN A 61 9.91 0.81 -2.73
CA ASN A 61 10.53 2.03 -2.22
C ASN A 61 10.94 1.82 -0.76
N ILE A 62 12.23 1.98 -0.46
CA ILE A 62 12.78 1.82 0.90
C ILE A 62 12.38 2.96 1.84
N HIS A 63 12.13 4.15 1.30
CA HIS A 63 11.70 5.32 2.08
C HIS A 63 10.20 5.27 2.39
N GLN A 64 9.42 4.59 1.55
CA GLN A 64 7.98 4.41 1.70
C GLN A 64 7.60 2.93 1.52
N PRO A 65 7.99 2.06 2.47
CA PRO A 65 7.84 0.62 2.32
C PRO A 65 6.39 0.13 2.44
N HIS A 66 5.43 1.02 2.66
CA HIS A 66 3.99 0.75 2.62
C HIS A 66 3.38 0.94 1.22
N ILE A 67 4.05 1.65 0.31
CA ILE A 67 3.57 1.81 -1.07
C ILE A 67 3.65 0.46 -1.79
N ARG A 68 2.56 0.10 -2.47
CA ARG A 68 2.45 -1.15 -3.22
C ARG A 68 2.34 -0.89 -4.71
N PRO A 69 2.88 -1.77 -5.55
CA PRO A 69 2.51 -1.84 -6.96
C PRO A 69 1.04 -2.30 -7.09
N ILE A 70 0.20 -1.52 -7.77
CA ILE A 70 -1.19 -1.88 -8.06
C ILE A 70 -1.34 -2.09 -9.56
N VAL A 71 -1.68 -3.33 -9.95
CA VAL A 71 -1.82 -3.68 -11.37
C VAL A 71 -3.08 -3.03 -11.95
N ARG A 72 -2.91 -2.28 -13.03
CA ARG A 72 -3.97 -1.67 -13.84
C ARG A 72 -3.94 -2.30 -15.22
N GLY A 73 -5.08 -2.67 -15.78
CA GLY A 73 -5.19 -3.20 -17.14
C GLY A 73 -4.97 -2.17 -18.27
N LYS A 74 -4.20 -1.09 -18.03
CA LYS A 74 -3.95 -0.04 -19.02
C LYS A 74 -2.75 -0.43 -19.89
N VAL A 75 -2.90 -0.35 -21.21
CA VAL A 75 -1.93 -0.86 -22.20
C VAL A 75 -0.54 -0.21 -22.09
N GLY A 76 -0.44 1.07 -21.70
CA GLY A 76 0.84 1.79 -21.60
C GLY A 76 1.47 1.86 -20.21
N ASN A 77 0.68 1.66 -19.16
CA ASN A 77 1.19 1.68 -17.78
C ASN A 77 0.45 0.63 -16.94
N PRO A 78 0.96 -0.61 -16.91
CA PRO A 78 0.25 -1.73 -16.31
C PRO A 78 0.27 -1.69 -14.78
N THR A 79 1.00 -0.76 -14.16
CA THR A 79 1.14 -0.69 -12.70
C THR A 79 1.24 0.75 -12.23
N GLU A 80 0.32 1.12 -11.33
CA GLU A 80 0.32 2.42 -10.65
C GLU A 80 0.93 2.24 -9.24
N PHE A 81 1.49 3.33 -8.70
CA PHE A 81 2.06 3.39 -7.35
C PHE A 81 1.42 4.52 -6.57
N GLY A 82 1.19 4.29 -5.28
CA GLY A 82 0.61 5.27 -4.38
C GLY A 82 -0.70 4.80 -3.77
N PRO A 83 -1.36 5.67 -2.99
CA PRO A 83 -2.63 5.33 -2.39
C PRO A 83 -3.74 5.25 -3.44
N LYS A 84 -4.57 4.21 -3.33
CA LYS A 84 -5.88 4.13 -3.96
C LYS A 84 -6.90 4.83 -3.07
N VAL A 85 -7.65 5.77 -3.64
CA VAL A 85 -8.60 6.60 -2.91
C VAL A 85 -10.01 6.45 -3.47
N ASN A 86 -11.00 6.38 -2.58
CA ASN A 86 -12.40 6.60 -2.92
C ASN A 86 -12.82 7.98 -2.43
N VAL A 87 -13.41 8.75 -3.33
CA VAL A 87 -13.77 10.14 -3.08
C VAL A 87 -15.25 10.33 -3.42
N SER A 88 -15.98 11.00 -2.54
CA SER A 88 -17.32 11.50 -2.82
C SER A 88 -17.27 13.00 -3.03
N ILE A 89 -17.89 13.47 -4.11
CA ILE A 89 -18.05 14.90 -4.38
C ILE A 89 -19.46 15.29 -3.97
N VAL A 90 -19.57 16.17 -2.98
CA VAL A 90 -20.86 16.67 -2.50
C VAL A 90 -20.84 18.19 -2.55
N ARG A 91 -21.73 18.76 -3.38
CA ARG A 91 -21.73 20.18 -3.73
C ARG A 91 -20.36 20.55 -4.34
N SER A 92 -19.55 21.31 -3.64
CA SER A 92 -18.22 21.76 -4.08
C SER A 92 -17.08 21.19 -3.23
N TYR A 93 -17.36 20.19 -2.40
CA TYR A 93 -16.38 19.57 -1.52
C TYR A 93 -16.08 18.14 -1.95
N ALA A 94 -14.79 17.79 -1.96
CA ALA A 94 -14.31 16.43 -2.13
C ALA A 94 -14.05 15.82 -0.75
N PHE A 95 -14.73 14.72 -0.46
CA PHE A 95 -14.53 13.95 0.76
C PHE A 95 -13.80 12.68 0.44
N ILE A 96 -12.68 12.46 1.11
CA ILE A 96 -11.92 11.22 0.98
C ILE A 96 -12.54 10.21 1.94
N ASP A 97 -13.36 9.32 1.41
CA ASP A 97 -14.09 8.34 2.21
C ASP A 97 -13.24 7.11 2.53
N GLN A 98 -12.28 6.77 1.65
CA GLN A 98 -11.34 5.68 1.87
C GLN A 98 -9.98 6.00 1.26
N ILE A 99 -8.90 5.69 1.99
CA ILE A 99 -7.52 5.69 1.49
C ILE A 99 -6.91 4.32 1.82
N SER A 100 -6.31 3.66 0.82
CA SER A 100 -5.60 2.40 1.02
C SER A 100 -4.36 2.35 0.13
N TYR A 101 -3.25 1.81 0.63
CA TYR A 101 -2.10 1.47 -0.20
C TYR A 101 -2.18 0.06 -0.77
N GLU A 102 -3.21 -0.70 -0.42
CA GLU A 102 -3.53 -2.01 -0.98
C GLU A 102 -4.64 -1.89 -2.02
N ALA A 103 -4.64 -2.78 -3.01
CA ALA A 103 -5.68 -2.83 -4.02
C ALA A 103 -7.03 -3.26 -3.40
N PHE A 104 -8.10 -2.54 -3.75
CA PHE A 104 -9.47 -2.92 -3.42
C PHE A 104 -10.39 -2.71 -4.63
N ASN A 105 -11.54 -3.38 -4.64
CA ASN A 105 -12.57 -3.23 -5.66
C ASN A 105 -13.44 -2.02 -5.34
N GLU A 106 -13.35 -0.94 -6.14
CA GLU A 106 -14.15 0.27 -5.93
C GLU A 106 -15.65 -0.03 -5.97
N GLY A 107 -16.09 -0.91 -6.87
CA GLY A 107 -17.52 -1.20 -7.08
C GLY A 107 -18.23 -1.76 -5.85
N GLN A 108 -17.51 -2.32 -4.88
CA GLN A 108 -18.10 -2.85 -3.64
C GLN A 108 -18.23 -1.79 -2.53
N LYS A 109 -17.81 -0.55 -2.78
CA LYS A 109 -17.70 0.49 -1.75
C LYS A 109 -18.85 1.51 -1.75
N LEU A 110 -19.80 1.39 -2.67
CA LEU A 110 -20.89 2.36 -2.79
C LEU A 110 -21.76 2.44 -1.52
N GLU A 111 -22.14 1.29 -0.96
CA GLU A 111 -22.95 1.24 0.26
C GLU A 111 -22.25 1.93 1.43
N GLU A 112 -20.96 1.62 1.65
CA GLU A 112 -20.15 2.28 2.67
C GLU A 112 -20.11 3.81 2.47
N GLN A 113 -19.97 4.27 1.22
CA GLN A 113 -19.99 5.70 0.90
C GLN A 113 -21.35 6.37 1.17
N ILE A 114 -22.46 5.69 0.86
CA ILE A 114 -23.80 6.18 1.14
C ILE A 114 -24.04 6.27 2.66
N GLN A 115 -23.57 5.28 3.44
CA GLN A 115 -23.65 5.33 4.90
C GLN A 115 -22.80 6.46 5.48
N LEU A 116 -21.58 6.68 4.94
CA LEU A 116 -20.74 7.82 5.32
C LEU A 116 -21.41 9.15 4.99
N TYR A 117 -22.07 9.26 3.83
CA TYR A 117 -22.86 10.43 3.47
C TYR A 117 -23.97 10.67 4.50
N ARG A 118 -24.75 9.64 4.83
CA ARG A 118 -25.84 9.74 5.81
C ARG A 118 -25.34 10.12 7.19
N SER A 119 -24.24 9.54 7.65
CA SER A 119 -23.60 9.89 8.91
C SER A 119 -23.15 11.36 8.93
N ARG A 120 -22.62 11.85 7.81
CA ARG A 120 -22.09 13.21 7.67
C ARG A 120 -23.17 14.29 7.58
N PHE A 121 -24.28 14.02 6.89
CA PHE A 121 -25.31 15.02 6.59
C PHE A 121 -26.66 14.78 7.28
N GLY A 122 -26.85 13.61 7.90
CA GLY A 122 -28.08 13.23 8.61
C GLY A 122 -29.20 12.65 7.73
N PHE A 123 -29.00 12.60 6.41
CA PHE A 123 -30.00 12.11 5.45
C PHE A 123 -29.34 11.38 4.27
N LEU A 124 -30.13 10.62 3.50
CA LEU A 124 -29.65 9.93 2.30
C LEU A 124 -29.59 10.87 1.08
N PRO A 125 -28.63 10.69 0.16
CA PRO A 125 -28.57 11.51 -1.04
C PRO A 125 -29.82 11.28 -1.91
N HIS A 126 -30.34 12.36 -2.52
CA HIS A 126 -31.48 12.24 -3.45
C HIS A 126 -31.10 11.47 -4.73
N LYS A 127 -29.84 11.58 -5.15
CA LYS A 127 -29.31 10.90 -6.34
C LYS A 127 -27.84 10.59 -6.15
N VAL A 128 -27.43 9.41 -6.58
CA VAL A 128 -26.03 8.98 -6.60
C VAL A 128 -25.57 8.91 -8.04
N LEU A 129 -24.47 9.62 -8.34
CA LEU A 129 -23.79 9.57 -9.63
C LEU A 129 -22.42 8.93 -9.38
N ALA A 130 -22.12 7.86 -10.10
CA ALA A 130 -20.90 7.09 -9.90
C ALA A 130 -20.34 6.57 -11.23
N ASP A 131 -19.06 6.22 -11.22
CA ASP A 131 -18.42 5.58 -12.37
C ASP A 131 -19.07 4.23 -12.70
N ARG A 132 -18.92 3.80 -13.95
CA ARG A 132 -19.52 2.55 -14.45
C ARG A 132 -19.17 1.30 -13.62
N ILE A 133 -18.00 1.26 -12.98
CA ILE A 133 -17.60 0.14 -12.11
C ILE A 133 -18.53 -0.06 -10.89
N TYR A 134 -19.22 1.01 -10.47
CA TYR A 134 -20.19 0.97 -9.39
C TYR A 134 -21.56 0.45 -9.84
N LEU A 135 -21.83 0.30 -11.15
CA LEU A 135 -23.12 -0.19 -11.67
C LEU A 135 -23.19 -1.72 -11.64
N ASN A 136 -23.19 -2.30 -10.44
CA ASN A 136 -23.41 -3.72 -10.22
C ASN A 136 -24.81 -3.97 -9.60
N LYS A 137 -25.29 -5.22 -9.65
CA LYS A 137 -26.64 -5.59 -9.19
C LYS A 137 -26.94 -5.17 -7.75
N ASN A 138 -25.96 -5.28 -6.86
CA ASN A 138 -26.14 -4.93 -5.45
C ASN A 138 -26.30 -3.42 -5.29
N ASN A 139 -25.51 -2.65 -6.04
CA ASN A 139 -25.54 -1.20 -6.00
C ASN A 139 -26.80 -0.59 -6.64
N CYS A 140 -27.40 -1.26 -7.62
CA CYS A 140 -28.65 -0.79 -8.25
C CYS A 140 -29.89 -0.87 -7.35
N GLN A 141 -29.74 -1.37 -6.11
CA GLN A 141 -30.82 -1.34 -5.10
C GLN A 141 -30.87 -0.02 -4.32
N TYR A 142 -29.85 0.84 -4.49
CA TYR A 142 -29.72 2.15 -3.84
C TYR A 142 -29.98 3.29 -4.84
#